data_AF-A0A3C1XXT5-F1
#
_entry.id   AF-A0A3C1XXT5-F1
#
_cell.length_a   1.000
_cell.length_b   1.000
_cell.length_c   1.000
_cell.angle_alpha   90.00
_cell.angle_beta   90.00
_cell.angle_gamma   90.00
#
_symmetry.space_group_name_H-M   'P 1'
#
loop_
_entity.id
_entity.type
_entity.pdbx_description
1 polymer ?
#
loop_
_entity_poly.entity_id
_entity_poly.type
_entity_poly.pdbx_seq_one_letter_code
_entity_poly.pdbx_strand_id
1 'polypeptide(L)'
;SSASPPAQAPADNTPALAGAGPYPRFGGDTLRIVGVYIGIMRSIFLHEFGHALIGELELPSTGAEEDAVDMYSALRIVEPTIYPSDNEDVNVMAREAATYAALQWYYSGMLAEKRGASTNSAWQDEHTGDLKRFRNMLCIMYGGNPAVFENVVKHVGFEDRTKARCTDEFNKQNRAWRHLLAPHTRVGTWTPDGQQPANAPGAPVNVVLEPSKRKIGNLFASALSNAVSNSVKDLGNTYVLPRPINVTFKDCGQLNAWYNPREGSITMCYELIENIAVMISDIEMGTVGGEVVANKGGGAQTAPRQAPSAGQGMPALPAGAFDELKDFGVPPTSLLFSSPYRGPTPVKHTRADVITTADLVKLINNEKNILIIDTSAGRDTLPIAYPLPDAGSDGSVADHLQGALDDWLKKKTGGQRNAPIVFMGAGMNDRSAYNGALRAGSLGWRAYWYRGGMEAWTANGLPTAPVKPAAGK
;
A
#
# COMPACT_ATOMS: atom_id res chain seq x y z
N SER A 1 -19.48 33.73 54.41
CA SER A 1 -18.04 33.50 54.18
C SER A 1 -17.77 32.01 54.26
N SER A 2 -17.56 31.35 53.12
CA SER A 2 -17.14 29.95 53.04
C SER A 2 -16.65 29.69 51.62
N ALA A 3 -15.34 29.73 51.42
CA ALA A 3 -14.73 29.35 50.16
C ALA A 3 -14.77 27.82 50.03
N SER A 4 -15.23 27.31 48.90
CA SER A 4 -15.06 25.89 48.56
C SER A 4 -13.58 25.64 48.21
N PRO A 5 -12.96 24.53 48.67
CA PRO A 5 -11.58 24.22 48.34
C PRO A 5 -11.42 23.91 46.84
N PRO A 6 -10.23 24.16 46.24
CA PRO A 6 -9.97 23.78 44.87
C PRO A 6 -10.08 22.26 44.70
N ALA A 7 -10.87 21.81 43.73
CA ALA A 7 -11.00 20.40 43.41
C ALA A 7 -9.64 19.84 42.97
N GLN A 8 -9.23 18.71 43.57
CA GLN A 8 -8.04 17.98 43.14
C GLN A 8 -8.20 17.56 41.68
N ALA A 9 -7.14 17.72 40.89
CA ALA A 9 -7.11 17.26 39.51
C ALA A 9 -7.33 15.73 39.45
N PRO A 10 -8.13 15.22 38.49
CA PRO A 10 -8.26 13.78 38.31
C PRO A 10 -6.91 13.20 37.87
N ALA A 11 -6.48 12.12 38.51
CA ALA A 11 -5.26 11.42 38.15
C ALA A 11 -5.35 10.82 36.74
N ASP A 12 -4.27 10.95 35.96
CA ASP A 12 -4.12 10.27 34.67
C ASP A 12 -4.02 8.76 34.88
N ASN A 13 -5.17 8.08 34.91
CA ASN A 13 -5.26 6.63 35.09
C ASN A 13 -4.91 5.84 33.80
N THR A 14 -3.84 6.24 33.12
CA THR A 14 -3.10 5.36 32.20
C THR A 14 -1.84 4.90 32.96
N PRO A 15 -1.51 3.60 33.03
CA PRO A 15 -0.29 3.15 33.70
C PRO A 15 0.93 3.94 33.20
N ALA A 16 1.68 4.55 34.12
CA ALA A 16 2.88 5.28 33.77
C ALA A 16 3.89 4.32 33.12
N LEU A 17 4.27 4.57 31.87
CA LEU A 17 5.31 3.80 31.20
C LEU A 17 6.62 3.96 31.98
N ALA A 18 7.15 2.82 32.43
CA ALA A 18 8.40 2.77 33.17
C ALA A 18 9.59 3.12 32.26
N GLY A 19 10.59 3.78 32.85
CA GLY A 19 11.83 4.14 32.17
C GLY A 19 12.11 5.65 32.13
N ALA A 20 13.31 5.98 31.69
CA ALA A 20 13.80 7.34 31.46
C ALA A 20 13.32 7.89 30.10
N GLY A 21 13.58 9.18 29.89
CA GLY A 21 13.24 9.90 28.65
C GLY A 21 11.80 10.42 28.61
N PRO A 22 11.50 11.33 27.67
CA PRO A 22 10.15 11.81 27.41
C PRO A 22 9.28 10.72 26.75
N TYR A 23 7.96 10.94 26.77
CA TYR A 23 7.02 10.16 25.96
C TYR A 23 6.00 11.11 25.32
N PRO A 24 6.32 11.68 24.15
CA PRO A 24 5.40 12.49 23.37
C PRO A 24 4.05 11.80 23.15
N ARG A 25 2.97 12.52 23.51
CA ARG A 25 1.58 12.07 23.43
C ARG A 25 0.80 12.66 22.25
N PHE A 26 1.38 13.56 21.45
CA PHE A 26 0.77 14.11 20.22
C PHE A 26 -0.69 14.61 20.35
N GLY A 27 -1.03 15.20 21.50
CA GLY A 27 -2.39 15.68 21.81
C GLY A 27 -3.30 14.69 22.52
N GLY A 28 -2.84 13.46 22.79
CA GLY A 28 -3.54 12.47 23.61
C GLY A 28 -4.44 11.49 22.84
N ASP A 29 -4.56 11.63 21.52
CA ASP A 29 -5.24 10.63 20.68
C ASP A 29 -4.39 9.37 20.51
N THR A 30 -4.91 8.24 20.98
CA THR A 30 -4.27 6.92 20.88
C THR A 30 -3.96 6.54 19.42
N LEU A 31 -4.83 6.85 18.46
CA LEU A 31 -4.62 6.46 17.06
C LEU A 31 -3.47 7.26 16.44
N ARG A 32 -3.43 8.58 16.64
CA ARG A 32 -2.27 9.41 16.26
C ARG A 32 -0.99 8.99 16.96
N ILE A 33 -1.02 8.71 18.27
CA ILE A 33 0.16 8.24 19.02
C ILE A 33 0.73 6.96 18.37
N VAL A 34 -0.10 5.93 18.20
CA VAL A 34 0.35 4.67 17.58
C VAL A 34 0.81 4.91 16.14
N GLY A 35 0.08 5.74 15.38
CA GLY A 35 0.46 6.20 14.05
C GLY A 35 1.88 6.76 13.99
N VAL A 36 2.21 7.76 14.82
CA VAL A 36 3.56 8.36 14.84
C VAL A 36 4.64 7.32 15.10
N TYR A 37 4.55 6.56 16.20
CA TYR A 37 5.61 5.61 16.58
C TYR A 37 5.75 4.45 15.58
N ILE A 38 4.64 3.93 15.05
CA ILE A 38 4.65 2.89 14.02
C ILE A 38 5.16 3.45 12.67
N GLY A 39 4.85 4.70 12.33
CA GLY A 39 5.35 5.37 11.13
C GLY A 39 6.86 5.52 11.11
N ILE A 40 7.41 6.14 12.16
CA ILE A 40 8.86 6.30 12.36
C ILE A 40 9.55 4.92 12.30
N MET A 41 9.07 3.97 13.11
CA MET A 41 9.68 2.65 13.21
C MET A 41 9.62 1.88 11.88
N ARG A 42 8.47 1.87 11.18
CA ARG A 42 8.34 1.19 9.88
C ARG A 42 9.25 1.82 8.84
N SER A 43 9.36 3.16 8.81
CA SER A 43 10.22 3.86 7.85
C SER A 43 11.68 3.45 7.95
N ILE A 44 12.21 3.44 9.18
CA ILE A 44 13.59 3.04 9.47
C ILE A 44 13.75 1.54 9.21
N PHE A 45 12.88 0.70 9.77
CA PHE A 45 12.99 -0.76 9.62
C PHE A 45 12.91 -1.22 8.15
N LEU A 46 12.02 -0.64 7.34
CA LEU A 46 11.87 -1.04 5.94
C LEU A 46 13.01 -0.50 5.06
N HIS A 47 13.68 0.58 5.45
CA HIS A 47 14.92 1.03 4.84
C HIS A 47 16.04 0.00 5.11
N GLU A 48 16.28 -0.38 6.36
CA GLU A 48 17.24 -1.45 6.72
C GLU A 48 16.92 -2.80 6.08
N PHE A 49 15.63 -3.16 6.01
CA PHE A 49 15.18 -4.38 5.35
C PHE A 49 15.35 -4.32 3.83
N GLY A 50 15.37 -3.12 3.23
CA GLY A 50 15.75 -2.90 1.84
C GLY A 50 17.20 -3.32 1.59
N HIS A 51 18.15 -2.92 2.45
CA HIS A 51 19.54 -3.37 2.37
C HIS A 51 19.66 -4.88 2.59
N ALA A 52 18.88 -5.45 3.53
CA ALA A 52 18.82 -6.89 3.70
C ALA A 52 18.34 -7.61 2.44
N LEU A 53 17.29 -7.10 1.77
CA LEU A 53 16.81 -7.68 0.50
C LEU A 53 17.86 -7.58 -0.61
N ILE A 54 18.53 -6.43 -0.76
CA ILE A 54 19.57 -6.24 -1.78
C ILE A 54 20.77 -7.16 -1.52
N GLY A 55 21.31 -7.16 -0.31
CA GLY A 55 22.50 -7.93 0.04
C GLY A 55 22.29 -9.45 0.14
N GLU A 56 21.12 -9.92 0.59
CA GLU A 56 20.85 -11.36 0.75
C GLU A 56 20.35 -12.03 -0.53
N LEU A 57 19.62 -11.29 -1.38
CA LEU A 57 19.07 -11.82 -2.64
C LEU A 57 19.92 -11.43 -3.86
N GLU A 58 21.08 -10.79 -3.63
CA GLU A 58 22.01 -10.30 -4.66
C GLU A 58 21.32 -9.39 -5.71
N LEU A 59 20.39 -8.54 -5.27
CA LEU A 59 19.60 -7.70 -6.17
C LEU A 59 20.47 -6.58 -6.79
N PRO A 60 20.41 -6.35 -8.10
CA PRO A 60 21.14 -5.24 -8.72
C PRO A 60 20.51 -3.88 -8.38
N SER A 61 21.32 -2.94 -7.91
CA SER A 61 21.00 -1.50 -7.92
C SER A 61 21.83 -0.78 -8.99
N THR A 62 21.18 0.06 -9.79
CA THR A 62 21.84 0.92 -10.80
C THR A 62 21.95 2.38 -10.37
N GLY A 63 21.57 2.69 -9.12
CA GLY A 63 21.70 4.00 -8.49
C GLY A 63 22.27 3.87 -7.07
N ALA A 64 22.24 4.96 -6.30
CA ALA A 64 22.59 4.90 -4.87
C ALA A 64 21.66 3.92 -4.13
N GLU A 65 22.23 3.01 -3.33
CA GLU A 65 21.47 1.99 -2.62
C GLU A 65 20.50 2.64 -1.62
N GLU A 66 20.96 3.65 -0.89
CA GLU A 66 20.16 4.53 -0.01
C GLU A 66 18.88 5.06 -0.66
N ASP A 67 18.99 5.68 -1.85
CA ASP A 67 17.84 6.20 -2.58
C ASP A 67 16.90 5.04 -2.99
N ALA A 68 17.42 3.86 -3.32
CA ALA A 68 16.63 2.70 -3.72
C ALA A 68 15.84 2.07 -2.55
N VAL A 69 16.48 1.91 -1.37
CA VAL A 69 15.84 1.34 -0.17
C VAL A 69 14.85 2.32 0.47
N ASP A 70 15.06 3.63 0.35
CA ASP A 70 14.05 4.64 0.65
C ASP A 70 12.80 4.46 -0.23
N MET A 71 12.96 4.14 -1.53
CA MET A 71 11.81 3.86 -2.40
C MET A 71 11.10 2.56 -1.99
N TYR A 72 11.84 1.51 -1.60
CA TYR A 72 11.23 0.29 -1.04
C TYR A 72 10.41 0.60 0.21
N SER A 73 10.98 1.36 1.16
CA SER A 73 10.31 1.79 2.38
C SER A 73 9.03 2.57 2.07
N ALA A 74 9.11 3.57 1.19
CA ALA A 74 7.95 4.36 0.74
C ALA A 74 6.83 3.48 0.13
N LEU A 75 7.19 2.52 -0.74
CA LEU A 75 6.24 1.58 -1.37
C LEU A 75 5.53 0.69 -0.35
N ARG A 76 6.28 0.10 0.61
CA ARG A 76 5.72 -0.75 1.67
C ARG A 76 4.91 0.02 2.72
N ILE A 77 5.08 1.34 2.81
CA ILE A 77 4.39 2.23 3.75
C ILE A 77 3.11 2.82 3.16
N VAL A 78 3.07 3.13 1.86
CA VAL A 78 1.84 3.60 1.20
C VAL A 78 0.82 2.47 1.00
N GLU A 79 1.25 1.22 0.85
CA GLU A 79 0.38 0.08 0.50
C GLU A 79 -0.89 -0.06 1.36
N PRO A 80 -0.86 0.02 2.72
CA PRO A 80 -2.07 -0.08 3.54
C PRO A 80 -3.03 1.11 3.37
N THR A 81 -2.57 2.24 2.82
CA THR A 81 -3.45 3.37 2.46
C THR A 81 -4.11 3.17 1.10
N ILE A 82 -3.53 2.34 0.22
CA ILE A 82 -4.10 1.97 -1.08
C ILE A 82 -5.14 0.85 -0.91
N TYR A 83 -4.82 -0.12 -0.04
CA TYR A 83 -5.64 -1.29 0.24
C TYR A 83 -6.09 -1.25 1.71
N PRO A 84 -7.04 -0.36 2.07
CA PRO A 84 -7.53 -0.25 3.44
C PRO A 84 -8.18 -1.55 3.90
N SER A 85 -8.09 -1.80 5.20
CA SER A 85 -8.77 -2.89 5.88
C SER A 85 -10.24 -2.54 6.14
N ASP A 86 -11.04 -3.54 6.51
CA ASP A 86 -12.42 -3.32 6.97
C ASP A 86 -12.52 -2.63 8.35
N ASN A 87 -11.38 -2.37 9.01
CA ASN A 87 -11.30 -1.70 10.31
C ASN A 87 -10.81 -0.25 10.14
N GLU A 88 -11.69 0.72 10.43
CA GLU A 88 -11.36 2.14 10.23
C GLU A 88 -10.27 2.65 11.18
N ASP A 89 -10.16 2.15 12.41
CA ASP A 89 -9.07 2.56 13.32
C ASP A 89 -7.70 2.11 12.78
N VAL A 90 -7.63 0.94 12.16
CA VAL A 90 -6.43 0.46 11.46
C VAL A 90 -6.13 1.34 10.24
N ASN A 91 -7.15 1.77 9.50
CA ASN A 91 -6.99 2.68 8.37
C ASN A 91 -6.51 4.07 8.82
N VAL A 92 -7.02 4.60 9.94
CA VAL A 92 -6.53 5.83 10.58
C VAL A 92 -5.05 5.68 10.93
N MET A 93 -4.68 4.65 11.69
CA MET A 93 -3.29 4.39 12.08
C MET A 93 -2.36 4.22 10.88
N ALA A 94 -2.83 3.61 9.78
CA ALA A 94 -2.06 3.47 8.54
C ALA A 94 -1.80 4.84 7.86
N ARG A 95 -2.79 5.73 7.79
CA ARG A 95 -2.63 7.08 7.22
C ARG A 95 -1.69 7.95 8.06
N GLU A 96 -1.84 7.91 9.39
CA GLU A 96 -0.95 8.60 10.32
C GLU A 96 0.48 8.06 10.20
N ALA A 97 0.66 6.74 10.28
CA ALA A 97 1.98 6.10 10.15
C ALA A 97 2.67 6.43 8.83
N ALA A 98 1.93 6.41 7.72
CA ALA A 98 2.47 6.84 6.43
C ALA A 98 2.89 8.32 6.46
N THR A 99 2.07 9.19 7.04
CA THR A 99 2.38 10.63 7.14
C THR A 99 3.65 10.92 7.95
N TYR A 100 3.80 10.34 9.15
CA TYR A 100 5.00 10.59 9.98
C TYR A 100 6.26 9.88 9.47
N ALA A 101 6.12 8.75 8.76
CA ALA A 101 7.23 8.09 8.07
C ALA A 101 7.94 9.03 7.06
N ALA A 102 7.18 9.93 6.41
CA ALA A 102 7.73 10.97 5.55
C ALA A 102 8.10 12.25 6.32
N LEU A 103 7.24 12.76 7.21
CA LEU A 103 7.45 14.05 7.87
C LEU A 103 8.72 14.13 8.73
N GLN A 104 9.22 13.01 9.27
CA GLN A 104 10.52 12.99 9.96
C GLN A 104 11.66 13.57 9.10
N TRP A 105 11.70 13.27 7.81
CA TRP A 105 12.71 13.74 6.86
C TRP A 105 12.53 15.23 6.55
N TYR A 106 11.27 15.68 6.42
CA TYR A 106 10.97 17.09 6.27
C TYR A 106 11.46 17.91 7.48
N TYR A 107 11.14 17.45 8.69
CA TYR A 107 11.50 18.14 9.92
C TYR A 107 13.01 18.13 10.20
N SER A 108 13.68 16.99 10.00
CA SER A 108 15.14 16.90 10.13
C SER A 108 15.84 17.84 9.14
N GLY A 109 15.44 17.81 7.86
CA GLY A 109 15.97 18.69 6.83
C GLY A 109 15.73 20.18 7.11
N MET A 110 14.52 20.57 7.51
CA MET A 110 14.19 21.96 7.88
C MET A 110 14.98 22.44 9.11
N LEU A 111 15.31 21.55 10.06
CA LEU A 111 16.19 21.87 11.18
C LEU A 111 17.66 21.99 10.77
N ALA A 112 18.12 21.15 9.83
CA ALA A 112 19.47 21.22 9.29
C ALA A 112 19.71 22.54 8.55
N GLU A 113 18.81 22.94 7.64
CA GLU A 113 18.88 24.23 6.93
C GLU A 113 18.86 25.42 7.91
N LYS A 114 17.98 25.40 8.93
CA LYS A 114 17.94 26.43 9.99
C LYS A 114 19.24 26.52 10.81
N ARG A 115 20.01 25.44 10.91
CA ARG A 115 21.32 25.40 11.57
C ARG A 115 22.47 25.83 10.65
N GLY A 116 22.17 26.23 9.40
CA GLY A 116 23.16 26.64 8.42
C GLY A 116 23.89 25.48 7.74
N ALA A 117 23.32 24.27 7.78
CA ALA A 117 23.79 23.19 6.92
C ALA A 117 23.64 23.63 5.45
N SER A 118 24.72 23.55 4.67
CA SER A 118 24.65 23.91 3.25
C SER A 118 23.81 22.89 2.47
N THR A 119 23.27 23.30 1.33
CA THR A 119 22.55 22.40 0.41
C THR A 119 23.41 21.27 -0.16
N ASN A 120 24.73 21.34 0.03
CA ASN A 120 25.59 20.18 -0.04
C ASN A 120 25.53 19.48 1.33
N SER A 121 24.97 18.27 1.38
CA SER A 121 25.44 17.26 2.33
C SER A 121 26.97 17.15 2.21
N ALA A 122 27.64 16.58 3.22
CA ALA A 122 29.04 16.21 3.02
C ALA A 122 29.10 15.35 1.75
N TRP A 123 29.88 15.74 0.74
CA TRP A 123 29.84 15.09 -0.58
C TRP A 123 30.30 13.61 -0.55
N GLN A 124 30.81 13.17 0.60
CA GLN A 124 31.22 11.82 0.95
C GLN A 124 30.14 11.03 1.72
N ASP A 125 29.05 11.69 2.13
CA ASP A 125 27.89 11.04 2.72
C ASP A 125 27.16 10.27 1.62
N GLU A 126 26.95 8.98 1.86
CA GLU A 126 26.20 8.10 0.95
C GLU A 126 24.71 8.46 0.92
N HIS A 127 24.22 9.14 1.96
CA HIS A 127 22.85 9.59 2.05
C HIS A 127 22.62 10.90 1.28
N THR A 128 21.59 10.84 0.47
CA THR A 128 20.86 12.02 0.00
C THR A 128 20.41 12.89 1.18
N GLY A 129 20.60 14.22 1.10
CA GLY A 129 20.12 15.13 2.14
C GLY A 129 18.60 15.06 2.39
N ASP A 130 18.19 15.16 3.66
CA ASP A 130 16.84 14.82 4.14
C ASP A 130 15.68 15.43 3.37
N LEU A 131 15.75 16.69 2.93
CA LEU A 131 14.67 17.31 2.14
C LEU A 131 14.49 16.65 0.76
N LYS A 132 15.56 16.11 0.15
CA LYS A 132 15.48 15.31 -1.08
C LYS A 132 14.95 13.90 -0.78
N ARG A 133 15.32 13.26 0.35
CA ARG A 133 14.71 11.98 0.81
C ARG A 133 13.21 12.15 1.01
N PHE A 134 12.80 13.15 1.79
CA PHE A 134 11.42 13.55 2.02
C PHE A 134 10.65 13.73 0.71
N ARG A 135 11.18 14.56 -0.21
CA ARG A 135 10.52 14.86 -1.48
C ARG A 135 10.31 13.59 -2.31
N ASN A 136 11.32 12.73 -2.40
CA ASN A 136 11.23 11.48 -3.16
C ASN A 136 10.21 10.52 -2.51
N MET A 137 10.31 10.28 -1.20
CA MET A 137 9.40 9.43 -0.44
C MET A 137 7.94 9.90 -0.54
N LEU A 138 7.67 11.18 -0.27
CA LEU A 138 6.33 11.75 -0.37
C LEU A 138 5.79 11.70 -1.82
N CYS A 139 6.65 11.79 -2.84
CA CYS A 139 6.23 11.64 -4.23
C CYS A 139 5.80 10.20 -4.55
N ILE A 140 6.53 9.16 -4.09
CA ILE A 140 6.07 7.77 -4.23
C ILE A 140 4.74 7.55 -3.49
N MET A 141 4.61 8.09 -2.28
CA MET A 141 3.39 7.94 -1.48
C MET A 141 2.19 8.66 -2.10
N TYR A 142 2.38 9.90 -2.56
CA TYR A 142 1.36 10.65 -3.30
C TYR A 142 0.99 9.95 -4.61
N GLY A 143 1.97 9.39 -5.35
CA GLY A 143 1.71 8.61 -6.56
C GLY A 143 0.85 7.37 -6.33
N GLY A 144 1.02 6.73 -5.16
CA GLY A 144 0.21 5.61 -4.71
C GLY A 144 -1.19 6.00 -4.23
N ASN A 145 -1.35 7.08 -3.44
CA ASN A 145 -2.67 7.55 -3.00
C ASN A 145 -2.71 9.10 -2.87
N PRO A 146 -3.03 9.83 -3.96
CA PRO A 146 -3.14 11.28 -3.92
C PRO A 146 -4.13 11.79 -2.87
N ALA A 147 -5.25 11.09 -2.65
CA ALA A 147 -6.31 11.55 -1.75
C ALA A 147 -5.87 11.64 -0.28
N VAL A 148 -4.96 10.77 0.17
CA VAL A 148 -4.40 10.79 1.53
C VAL A 148 -3.35 11.90 1.67
N PHE A 149 -2.48 12.08 0.66
CA PHE A 149 -1.32 12.98 0.77
C PHE A 149 -1.53 14.39 0.19
N GLU A 150 -2.65 14.70 -0.47
CA GLU A 150 -2.94 16.01 -1.10
C GLU A 150 -2.77 17.19 -0.13
N ASN A 151 -3.18 17.04 1.14
CA ASN A 151 -3.01 18.08 2.15
C ASN A 151 -1.54 18.27 2.55
N VAL A 152 -0.76 17.19 2.61
CA VAL A 152 0.67 17.23 2.93
C VAL A 152 1.44 17.91 1.80
N VAL A 153 1.25 17.48 0.54
CA VAL A 153 1.94 18.07 -0.63
C VAL A 153 1.58 19.55 -0.84
N LYS A 154 0.35 19.97 -0.52
CA LYS A 154 -0.06 21.38 -0.47
C LYS A 154 0.68 22.15 0.61
N HIS A 155 0.76 21.61 1.84
CA HIS A 155 1.41 22.28 2.97
C HIS A 155 2.91 22.48 2.74
N VAL A 156 3.59 21.50 2.13
CA VAL A 156 5.04 21.60 1.80
C VAL A 156 5.34 22.18 0.42
N GLY A 157 4.33 22.71 -0.28
CA GLY A 157 4.52 23.50 -1.50
C GLY A 157 4.96 22.72 -2.76
N PHE A 158 4.55 21.46 -2.92
CA PHE A 158 4.82 20.73 -4.18
C PHE A 158 4.09 21.38 -5.37
N GLU A 159 4.87 21.77 -6.38
CA GLU A 159 4.35 22.22 -7.67
C GLU A 159 3.45 21.17 -8.35
N ASP A 160 2.42 21.62 -9.08
CA ASP A 160 1.53 20.74 -9.84
C ASP A 160 2.29 19.86 -10.85
N ARG A 161 3.37 20.38 -11.44
CA ARG A 161 4.26 19.62 -12.34
C ARG A 161 4.97 18.45 -11.63
N THR A 162 5.30 18.61 -10.35
CA THR A 162 5.90 17.56 -9.53
C THR A 162 4.85 16.51 -9.19
N LYS A 163 3.68 16.94 -8.67
CA LYS A 163 2.55 16.04 -8.36
C LYS A 163 2.13 15.20 -9.58
N ALA A 164 2.04 15.81 -10.76
CA ALA A 164 1.68 15.12 -12.01
C ALA A 164 2.64 14.00 -12.42
N ARG A 165 3.91 14.04 -11.97
CA ARG A 165 4.91 12.98 -12.22
C ARG A 165 4.90 11.88 -11.17
N CYS A 166 4.35 12.14 -9.99
CA CYS A 166 4.48 11.22 -8.86
C CYS A 166 3.80 9.87 -9.08
N THR A 167 2.68 9.81 -9.82
CA THR A 167 2.07 8.54 -10.24
C THR A 167 2.99 7.75 -11.19
N ASP A 168 3.65 8.40 -12.15
CA ASP A 168 4.63 7.72 -13.02
C ASP A 168 5.83 7.18 -12.23
N GLU A 169 6.34 7.94 -11.25
CA GLU A 169 7.46 7.50 -10.42
C GLU A 169 7.05 6.36 -9.49
N PHE A 170 5.89 6.42 -8.82
CA PHE A 170 5.32 5.28 -8.07
C PHE A 170 5.22 4.04 -8.97
N ASN A 171 4.66 4.18 -10.17
CA ASN A 171 4.50 3.07 -11.11
C ASN A 171 5.84 2.47 -11.55
N LYS A 172 6.87 3.29 -11.81
CA LYS A 172 8.22 2.82 -12.16
C LYS A 172 8.88 2.07 -10.99
N GLN A 173 8.91 2.68 -9.80
CA GLN A 173 9.58 2.08 -8.64
C GLN A 173 8.86 0.81 -8.17
N ASN A 174 7.53 0.80 -8.14
CA ASN A 174 6.74 -0.38 -7.78
C ASN A 174 6.98 -1.54 -8.75
N ARG A 175 7.03 -1.26 -10.07
CA ARG A 175 7.40 -2.28 -11.07
C ARG A 175 8.81 -2.81 -10.89
N ALA A 176 9.80 -1.92 -10.69
CA ALA A 176 11.19 -2.32 -10.52
C ALA A 176 11.36 -3.25 -9.32
N TRP A 177 10.88 -2.84 -8.14
CA TRP A 177 10.94 -3.66 -6.93
C TRP A 177 10.16 -4.96 -7.04
N ARG A 178 8.92 -4.96 -7.57
CA ARG A 178 8.15 -6.20 -7.78
C ARG A 178 8.85 -7.15 -8.77
N HIS A 179 9.46 -6.63 -9.83
CA HIS A 179 10.17 -7.46 -10.81
C HIS A 179 11.43 -8.09 -10.23
N LEU A 180 12.25 -7.32 -9.51
CA LEU A 180 13.47 -7.80 -8.86
C LEU A 180 13.18 -8.82 -7.74
N LEU A 181 12.12 -8.60 -6.96
CA LEU A 181 11.75 -9.50 -5.87
C LEU A 181 10.95 -10.74 -6.32
N ALA A 182 10.31 -10.72 -7.50
CA ALA A 182 9.45 -11.80 -7.97
C ALA A 182 10.11 -13.21 -7.96
N PRO A 183 11.37 -13.41 -8.42
CA PRO A 183 12.07 -14.69 -8.33
C PRO A 183 12.27 -15.21 -6.90
N HIS A 184 12.21 -14.33 -5.90
CA HIS A 184 12.44 -14.62 -4.48
C HIS A 184 11.16 -14.50 -3.63
N THR A 185 10.00 -14.26 -4.26
CA THR A 185 8.74 -14.01 -3.56
C THR A 185 7.77 -15.17 -3.75
N ARG A 186 7.13 -15.62 -2.67
CA ARG A 186 6.08 -16.65 -2.74
C ARG A 186 4.83 -16.10 -3.41
N VAL A 187 4.25 -16.86 -4.33
CA VAL A 187 2.98 -16.50 -4.96
C VAL A 187 1.84 -16.46 -3.94
N GLY A 188 1.06 -15.38 -3.93
CA GLY A 188 0.02 -15.14 -2.93
C GLY A 188 -0.94 -14.02 -3.31
N THR A 189 -2.05 -13.87 -2.57
CA THR A 189 -3.06 -12.83 -2.79
C THR A 189 -2.47 -11.41 -2.74
N TRP A 190 -1.44 -11.19 -1.92
CA TRP A 190 -0.72 -9.91 -1.81
C TRP A 190 0.64 -9.93 -2.54
N THR A 191 0.93 -10.99 -3.27
CA THR A 191 2.17 -11.21 -4.03
C THR A 191 1.89 -11.97 -5.34
N PRO A 192 1.01 -11.48 -6.22
CA PRO A 192 0.52 -12.23 -7.37
C PRO A 192 1.55 -12.38 -8.51
N ASP A 193 2.67 -11.66 -8.44
CA ASP A 193 3.82 -11.79 -9.33
C ASP A 193 4.95 -12.66 -8.76
N GLY A 194 4.79 -13.18 -7.53
CA GLY A 194 5.75 -14.09 -6.92
C GLY A 194 5.92 -15.36 -7.77
N GLN A 195 7.17 -15.78 -7.98
CA GLN A 195 7.51 -16.94 -8.82
C GLN A 195 7.83 -18.18 -7.99
N GLN A 196 8.01 -18.04 -6.67
CA GLN A 196 8.19 -19.17 -5.76
C GLN A 196 6.83 -19.79 -5.40
N PRO A 197 6.73 -21.12 -5.28
CA PRO A 197 5.53 -21.78 -4.75
C PRO A 197 5.07 -21.19 -3.41
N ALA A 198 3.75 -21.17 -3.17
CA ALA A 198 3.18 -20.63 -1.92
C ALA A 198 3.71 -21.34 -0.65
N ASN A 199 4.19 -22.57 -0.78
CA ASN A 199 4.81 -23.38 0.28
C ASN A 199 6.34 -23.49 0.18
N ALA A 200 7.01 -22.64 -0.61
CA ALA A 200 8.46 -22.72 -0.81
C ALA A 200 9.21 -22.54 0.52
N PRO A 201 10.15 -23.44 0.87
CA PRO A 201 10.95 -23.30 2.08
C PRO A 201 11.86 -22.07 1.93
N GLY A 202 11.95 -21.27 2.99
CA GLY A 202 12.83 -20.10 3.07
C GLY A 202 13.08 -19.76 4.52
N ALA A 203 14.18 -19.08 4.81
CA ALA A 203 14.56 -18.77 6.18
C ALA A 203 13.63 -17.68 6.80
N PRO A 204 13.40 -17.72 8.13
CA PRO A 204 12.50 -16.78 8.79
C PRO A 204 13.15 -15.41 8.99
N VAL A 205 12.29 -14.37 9.11
CA VAL A 205 12.66 -13.11 9.76
C VAL A 205 12.31 -13.26 11.24
N ASN A 206 13.34 -13.30 12.08
CA ASN A 206 13.20 -13.33 13.53
C ASN A 206 13.14 -11.89 14.06
N VAL A 207 12.47 -11.69 15.19
CA VAL A 207 12.37 -10.39 15.84
C VAL A 207 12.40 -10.53 17.35
N VAL A 208 13.23 -9.70 17.99
CA VAL A 208 13.40 -9.60 19.43
C VAL A 208 13.23 -8.14 19.82
N LEU A 209 12.43 -7.88 20.85
CA LEU A 209 12.32 -6.57 21.49
C LEU A 209 12.88 -6.72 22.90
N GLU A 210 14.09 -6.21 23.12
CA GLU A 210 14.77 -6.28 24.40
C GLU A 210 14.10 -5.32 25.41
N PRO A 211 14.05 -5.66 26.71
CA PRO A 211 13.61 -4.72 27.74
C PRO A 211 14.46 -3.45 27.74
N SER A 212 13.84 -2.28 27.89
CA SER A 212 14.50 -0.99 27.78
C SER A 212 14.55 -0.26 29.11
N LYS A 213 15.58 0.58 29.29
CA LYS A 213 15.65 1.56 30.38
C LYS A 213 14.84 2.83 30.07
N ARG A 214 14.29 2.95 28.86
CA ARG A 214 13.55 4.13 28.35
C ARG A 214 12.06 3.86 28.20
N LYS A 215 11.23 4.91 28.31
CA LYS A 215 9.78 4.81 28.15
C LYS A 215 9.37 4.32 26.75
N ILE A 216 10.03 4.82 25.70
CA ILE A 216 9.72 4.42 24.32
C ILE A 216 10.10 2.97 24.07
N GLY A 217 11.28 2.52 24.50
CA GLY A 217 11.65 1.11 24.35
C GLY A 217 10.70 0.18 25.11
N ASN A 218 10.23 0.56 26.29
CA ASN A 218 9.21 -0.21 27.02
C ASN A 218 7.82 -0.14 26.36
N LEU A 219 7.42 0.96 25.70
CA LEU A 219 6.22 1.03 24.87
C LEU A 219 6.28 -0.01 23.74
N PHE A 220 7.44 -0.12 23.08
CA PHE A 220 7.67 -1.11 22.03
C PHE A 220 7.71 -2.55 22.58
N ALA A 221 8.52 -2.82 23.59
CA ALA A 221 8.69 -4.17 24.16
C ALA A 221 7.42 -4.70 24.88
N SER A 222 6.48 -3.84 25.26
CA SER A 222 5.19 -4.23 25.84
C SER A 222 4.01 -3.99 24.89
N ALA A 223 3.48 -2.78 24.83
CA ALA A 223 2.20 -2.47 24.19
C ALA A 223 2.18 -2.69 22.66
N LEU A 224 3.29 -2.42 21.96
CA LEU A 224 3.38 -2.58 20.51
C LEU A 224 4.00 -3.92 20.07
N SER A 225 4.52 -4.71 21.02
CA SER A 225 5.39 -5.86 20.75
C SER A 225 4.79 -6.88 19.77
N ASN A 226 3.51 -7.23 19.95
CA ASN A 226 2.80 -8.15 19.05
C ASN A 226 2.59 -7.55 17.66
N ALA A 227 2.19 -6.28 17.57
CA ALA A 227 1.93 -5.62 16.29
C ALA A 227 3.20 -5.47 15.45
N VAL A 228 4.30 -5.03 16.08
CA VAL A 228 5.62 -4.95 15.45
C VAL A 228 6.13 -6.34 15.08
N SER A 229 6.09 -7.29 16.02
CA SER A 229 6.60 -8.63 15.78
C SER A 229 5.91 -9.33 14.62
N ASN A 230 4.57 -9.24 14.54
CA ASN A 230 3.81 -9.84 13.46
C ASN A 230 4.13 -9.18 12.12
N SER A 231 4.17 -7.84 12.06
CA SER A 231 4.49 -7.13 10.81
C SER A 231 5.92 -7.34 10.32
N VAL A 232 6.88 -7.61 11.21
CA VAL A 232 8.28 -7.91 10.84
C VAL A 232 8.41 -9.36 10.37
N LYS A 233 7.84 -10.32 11.11
CA LYS A 233 7.89 -11.76 10.76
C LYS A 233 7.23 -12.07 9.43
N ASP A 234 6.18 -11.33 9.05
CA ASP A 234 5.44 -11.58 7.81
C ASP A 234 6.27 -11.37 6.53
N LEU A 235 7.36 -10.60 6.60
CA LEU A 235 8.32 -10.48 5.50
C LEU A 235 9.05 -11.82 5.25
N GLY A 236 9.24 -12.66 6.27
CA GLY A 236 9.75 -14.03 6.11
C GLY A 236 8.73 -15.00 5.50
N ASN A 237 7.43 -14.73 5.68
CA ASN A 237 6.36 -15.44 4.97
C ASN A 237 6.28 -15.00 3.50
N THR A 238 6.63 -13.75 3.22
CA THR A 238 6.61 -13.14 1.87
C THR A 238 7.78 -13.63 1.01
N TYR A 239 9.01 -13.51 1.53
CA TYR A 239 10.24 -13.76 0.78
C TYR A 239 10.88 -15.12 1.11
N VAL A 240 11.48 -15.75 0.11
CA VAL A 240 12.30 -16.95 0.21
C VAL A 240 13.74 -16.50 0.47
N LEU A 241 14.03 -16.21 1.73
CA LEU A 241 15.35 -15.76 2.19
C LEU A 241 16.34 -16.93 2.27
N PRO A 242 17.62 -16.76 1.88
CA PRO A 242 18.62 -17.83 1.90
C PRO A 242 19.10 -18.17 3.32
N ARG A 243 19.02 -17.22 4.26
CA ARG A 243 19.38 -17.38 5.67
C ARG A 243 18.53 -16.50 6.57
N PRO A 244 18.43 -16.79 7.89
CA PRO A 244 17.53 -16.05 8.77
C PRO A 244 17.99 -14.60 8.96
N ILE A 245 17.03 -13.67 9.00
CA ILE A 245 17.29 -12.26 9.30
C ILE A 245 16.83 -11.96 10.73
N ASN A 246 17.74 -11.52 11.59
CA ASN A 246 17.49 -11.31 13.01
C ASN A 246 17.33 -9.81 13.31
N VAL A 247 16.10 -9.38 13.54
CA VAL A 247 15.76 -7.98 13.86
C VAL A 247 15.74 -7.78 15.38
N THR A 248 16.61 -6.93 15.91
CA THR A 248 16.73 -6.71 17.36
C THR A 248 16.49 -5.25 17.69
N PHE A 249 15.42 -4.98 18.45
CA PHE A 249 15.15 -3.69 19.06
C PHE A 249 15.76 -3.62 20.46
N LYS A 250 16.60 -2.61 20.74
CA LYS A 250 17.31 -2.48 22.03
C LYS A 250 17.74 -1.06 22.35
N ASP A 251 18.17 -0.83 23.59
CA ASP A 251 18.94 0.36 23.97
C ASP A 251 20.37 0.23 23.41
N CYS A 252 20.77 1.12 22.50
CA CYS A 252 22.09 1.07 21.89
C CYS A 252 23.09 2.07 22.48
N GLY A 253 22.62 3.11 23.16
CA GLY A 253 23.44 4.27 23.54
C GLY A 253 23.78 5.21 22.36
N GLN A 254 23.17 5.02 21.18
CA GLN A 254 23.40 5.83 19.98
C GLN A 254 22.12 6.02 19.15
N LEU A 255 22.03 7.13 18.42
CA LEU A 255 20.91 7.45 17.52
C LEU A 255 21.13 6.79 16.16
N ASN A 256 20.92 5.48 16.06
CA ASN A 256 21.15 4.77 14.80
C ASN A 256 20.18 3.59 14.56
N ALA A 257 20.15 3.10 13.32
CA ALA A 257 19.73 1.76 12.95
C ALA A 257 20.73 1.24 11.91
N TRP A 258 20.85 -0.07 11.74
CA TRP A 258 21.69 -0.62 10.67
C TRP A 258 21.38 -2.10 10.39
N TYR A 259 21.50 -2.48 9.13
CA TYR A 259 21.69 -3.84 8.67
C TYR A 259 23.18 -4.24 8.69
N ASN A 260 23.48 -5.46 9.15
CA ASN A 260 24.82 -6.05 9.11
C ASN A 260 24.85 -7.26 8.15
N PRO A 261 25.44 -7.13 6.95
CA PRO A 261 25.46 -8.20 5.95
C PRO A 261 26.29 -9.43 6.35
N ARG A 262 27.19 -9.32 7.34
CA ARG A 262 27.95 -10.49 7.82
C ARG A 262 27.14 -11.38 8.76
N GLU A 263 26.25 -10.76 9.54
CA GLU A 263 25.44 -11.44 10.55
C GLU A 263 24.03 -11.77 10.05
N GLY A 264 23.48 -11.01 9.11
CA GLY A 264 22.07 -11.09 8.74
C GLY A 264 21.22 -10.53 9.87
N SER A 265 21.67 -9.42 10.47
CA SER A 265 21.03 -8.79 11.61
C SER A 265 20.64 -7.36 11.28
N ILE A 266 19.48 -6.92 11.76
CA ILE A 266 19.05 -5.51 11.72
C ILE A 266 18.96 -5.06 13.17
N THR A 267 19.72 -4.03 13.55
CA THR A 267 19.62 -3.41 14.87
C THR A 267 18.79 -2.14 14.80
N MET A 268 17.76 -2.07 15.65
CA MET A 268 16.85 -0.93 15.77
C MET A 268 17.04 -0.28 17.14
N CYS A 269 17.68 0.88 17.22
CA CYS A 269 17.91 1.54 18.51
C CYS A 269 16.69 2.32 18.96
N TYR A 270 16.22 2.08 20.19
CA TYR A 270 15.09 2.80 20.75
C TYR A 270 15.34 4.31 20.86
N GLU A 271 16.60 4.72 21.04
CA GLU A 271 17.00 6.12 21.10
C GLU A 271 16.75 6.88 19.80
N LEU A 272 16.90 6.25 18.63
CA LEU A 272 16.62 6.88 17.33
C LEU A 272 15.12 7.16 17.19
N ILE A 273 14.27 6.17 17.47
CA ILE A 273 12.81 6.30 17.39
C ILE A 273 12.31 7.36 18.39
N GLU A 274 12.84 7.37 19.61
CA GLU A 274 12.52 8.40 20.61
C GLU A 274 12.96 9.80 20.17
N ASN A 275 14.18 9.95 19.64
CA ASN A 275 14.69 11.26 19.20
C ASN A 275 13.83 11.88 18.10
N ILE A 276 13.42 11.08 17.11
CA ILE A 276 12.55 11.52 16.02
C ILE A 276 11.15 11.87 16.54
N ALA A 277 10.59 11.06 17.45
CA ALA A 277 9.28 11.35 18.05
C ALA A 277 9.29 12.66 18.88
N VAL A 278 10.38 12.94 19.60
CA VAL A 278 10.58 14.20 20.33
C VAL A 278 10.72 15.37 19.36
N MET A 279 11.50 15.22 18.29
CA MET A 279 11.63 16.26 17.25
C MET A 279 10.28 16.62 16.63
N ILE A 280 9.46 15.63 16.25
CA ILE A 280 8.11 15.85 15.71
C ILE A 280 7.24 16.59 16.74
N SER A 281 7.28 16.17 18.01
CA SER A 281 6.52 16.81 19.09
C SER A 281 6.92 18.27 19.31
N ASP A 282 8.21 18.57 19.40
CA ASP A 282 8.72 19.91 19.65
C ASP A 282 8.35 20.88 18.51
N ILE A 283 8.25 20.38 17.28
CA ILE A 283 7.83 21.16 16.11
C ILE A 283 6.31 21.32 16.03
N GLU A 284 5.53 20.24 16.11
CA GLU A 284 4.07 20.28 15.88
C GLU A 284 3.28 20.79 17.09
N MET A 285 3.73 20.48 18.30
CA MET A 285 3.01 20.74 19.55
C MET A 285 3.64 21.88 20.37
N GLY A 286 4.78 22.44 19.93
CA GLY A 286 5.51 23.48 20.64
C GLY A 286 6.12 23.01 21.97
N THR A 287 6.42 21.72 22.08
CA THR A 287 7.06 21.17 23.28
C THR A 287 8.53 21.57 23.40
N VAL A 288 9.06 21.48 24.62
CA VAL A 288 10.50 21.53 24.88
C VAL A 288 10.89 20.16 25.43
N GLY A 289 11.41 19.27 24.59
CA GLY A 289 11.74 17.90 24.99
C GLY A 289 10.52 16.97 25.12
N GLY A 290 9.44 17.22 24.36
CA GLY A 290 8.32 16.27 24.22
C GLY A 290 7.17 16.35 25.23
N GLU A 291 7.09 17.37 26.08
CA GLU A 291 6.02 17.55 27.08
C GLU A 291 5.12 18.77 26.80
N VAL A 292 3.79 18.59 26.68
CA VAL A 292 2.78 19.68 26.49
C VAL A 292 1.80 19.76 27.67
N VAL A 293 1.33 20.98 27.93
CA VAL A 293 0.19 21.27 28.84
C VAL A 293 -1.15 20.93 28.18
N ALA A 294 -2.09 20.37 28.95
CA ALA A 294 -3.29 19.71 28.43
C ALA A 294 -4.51 20.62 28.20
N ASN A 295 -5.34 20.28 27.19
CA ASN A 295 -6.80 20.36 27.36
C ASN A 295 -7.58 19.34 26.48
N LYS A 296 -8.82 19.06 26.89
CA LYS A 296 -9.73 17.98 26.45
C LYS A 296 -10.60 18.42 25.25
N GLY A 297 -11.29 17.56 24.47
CA GLY A 297 -11.51 16.10 24.48
C GLY A 297 -12.83 15.76 23.75
N GLY A 298 -13.18 14.47 23.55
CA GLY A 298 -14.48 14.07 22.96
C GLY A 298 -14.60 12.55 22.77
N GLY A 299 -15.75 11.94 23.10
CA GLY A 299 -15.97 10.48 23.08
C GLY A 299 -17.33 10.02 22.54
N ALA A 300 -17.51 8.70 22.40
CA ALA A 300 -18.68 8.02 21.81
C ALA A 300 -19.03 6.73 22.63
N GLN A 301 -19.91 5.78 22.28
CA GLN A 301 -20.69 5.46 21.06
C GLN A 301 -21.89 4.52 21.43
N THR A 302 -22.37 3.67 20.51
CA THR A 302 -23.20 2.43 20.70
C THR A 302 -24.74 2.61 20.88
N ALA A 303 -25.65 1.68 20.49
CA ALA A 303 -25.56 0.26 20.06
C ALA A 303 -26.62 -0.11 18.94
N PRO A 304 -27.16 -1.36 18.79
CA PRO A 304 -26.72 -2.40 17.83
C PRO A 304 -27.77 -2.88 16.77
N ARG A 305 -27.47 -3.93 15.97
CA ARG A 305 -28.33 -4.58 14.93
C ARG A 305 -28.34 -6.13 15.01
N GLN A 306 -29.32 -6.78 14.34
CA GLN A 306 -29.46 -8.26 14.15
C GLN A 306 -29.79 -8.64 12.67
N ALA A 307 -29.71 -9.94 12.32
CA ALA A 307 -29.97 -10.56 10.99
C ALA A 307 -30.76 -11.89 11.12
N PRO A 308 -31.30 -12.53 10.03
CA PRO A 308 -30.59 -13.70 9.40
C PRO A 308 -30.95 -14.11 7.92
N SER A 309 -30.12 -15.01 7.32
CA SER A 309 -30.30 -16.13 6.31
C SER A 309 -31.45 -16.23 5.26
N ALA A 310 -31.47 -17.07 4.20
CA ALA A 310 -30.53 -17.78 3.28
C ALA A 310 -31.35 -18.62 2.23
N GLY A 311 -30.77 -19.11 1.11
CA GLY A 311 -31.50 -19.91 0.07
C GLY A 311 -30.60 -20.73 -0.91
N GLN A 312 -31.15 -21.75 -1.59
CA GLN A 312 -30.43 -22.90 -2.23
C GLN A 312 -30.38 -22.87 -3.79
N GLY A 313 -29.65 -23.81 -4.44
CA GLY A 313 -29.47 -23.86 -5.92
C GLY A 313 -29.49 -25.26 -6.59
N MET A 314 -28.97 -25.33 -7.85
CA MET A 314 -28.54 -26.48 -8.72
C MET A 314 -29.24 -26.51 -10.12
N PRO A 315 -28.76 -27.25 -11.15
CA PRO A 315 -27.40 -27.49 -11.68
C PRO A 315 -27.28 -27.21 -13.23
N ALA A 316 -26.18 -27.62 -13.89
CA ALA A 316 -25.81 -27.25 -15.29
C ALA A 316 -25.60 -28.45 -16.27
N LEU A 317 -25.46 -28.18 -17.58
CA LEU A 317 -24.96 -29.06 -18.68
C LEU A 317 -24.77 -28.22 -19.98
N PRO A 318 -24.05 -28.67 -21.03
CA PRO A 318 -22.66 -29.16 -21.10
C PRO A 318 -21.73 -28.21 -21.93
N ALA A 319 -20.43 -28.50 -21.99
CA ALA A 319 -19.40 -27.61 -22.55
C ALA A 319 -18.99 -27.92 -24.01
N GLY A 320 -18.54 -26.88 -24.73
CA GLY A 320 -17.89 -26.97 -26.04
C GLY A 320 -16.52 -26.27 -26.05
N ALA A 321 -15.44 -27.05 -26.18
CA ALA A 321 -14.14 -26.72 -26.79
C ALA A 321 -13.37 -25.42 -26.44
N PHE A 322 -13.59 -24.75 -25.30
CA PHE A 322 -12.58 -23.85 -24.70
C PHE A 322 -12.76 -23.78 -23.17
N ASP A 323 -11.75 -24.20 -22.40
CA ASP A 323 -11.82 -24.18 -20.92
C ASP A 323 -11.39 -22.81 -20.36
N GLU A 324 -12.29 -21.83 -20.47
CA GLU A 324 -12.12 -20.47 -19.94
C GLU A 324 -11.88 -20.43 -18.42
N LEU A 325 -12.20 -21.51 -17.70
CA LEU A 325 -12.09 -21.60 -16.24
C LEU A 325 -10.90 -22.45 -15.79
N LYS A 326 -10.03 -22.89 -16.71
CA LYS A 326 -8.81 -23.64 -16.40
C LYS A 326 -7.99 -22.94 -15.32
N ASP A 327 -7.69 -23.67 -14.25
CA ASP A 327 -6.86 -23.15 -13.17
C ASP A 327 -5.37 -23.22 -13.54
N PHE A 328 -4.67 -22.11 -13.29
CA PHE A 328 -3.22 -21.98 -13.45
C PHE A 328 -2.49 -21.90 -12.10
N GLY A 329 -3.21 -22.05 -10.98
CA GLY A 329 -2.66 -21.94 -9.62
C GLY A 329 -2.41 -20.51 -9.16
N VAL A 330 -2.90 -19.50 -9.90
CA VAL A 330 -2.72 -18.09 -9.55
C VAL A 330 -3.82 -17.67 -8.56
N PRO A 331 -3.48 -17.25 -7.34
CA PRO A 331 -4.47 -16.85 -6.34
C PRO A 331 -5.17 -15.54 -6.76
N PRO A 332 -6.47 -15.37 -6.46
CA PRO A 332 -7.14 -14.08 -6.58
C PRO A 332 -6.40 -13.03 -5.75
N THR A 333 -6.30 -11.83 -6.30
CA THR A 333 -5.52 -10.73 -5.72
C THR A 333 -6.32 -9.42 -5.68
N SER A 334 -6.06 -8.60 -4.67
CA SER A 334 -6.53 -7.22 -4.60
C SER A 334 -5.50 -6.23 -5.16
N LEU A 335 -4.33 -6.68 -5.59
CA LEU A 335 -3.30 -5.86 -6.22
C LEU A 335 -3.49 -5.82 -7.74
N LEU A 336 -3.17 -4.68 -8.35
CA LEU A 336 -3.03 -4.59 -9.80
C LEU A 336 -1.77 -5.34 -10.24
N PHE A 337 -1.88 -6.15 -11.30
CA PHE A 337 -0.75 -6.80 -11.96
C PHE A 337 0.12 -5.77 -12.68
N SER A 338 1.44 -5.86 -12.52
CA SER A 338 2.39 -4.96 -13.18
C SER A 338 2.47 -5.16 -14.70
N SER A 339 2.88 -4.11 -15.42
CA SER A 339 3.30 -4.21 -16.83
C SER A 339 4.38 -5.29 -16.98
N PRO A 340 4.33 -6.17 -18.00
CA PRO A 340 3.62 -6.03 -19.28
C PRO A 340 2.19 -6.59 -19.32
N TYR A 341 1.54 -6.85 -18.17
CA TYR A 341 0.17 -7.39 -18.10
C TYR A 341 -0.03 -8.75 -18.79
N ARG A 342 1.04 -9.52 -18.96
CA ARG A 342 1.01 -10.87 -19.56
C ARG A 342 1.41 -11.92 -18.55
N GLY A 343 0.77 -13.08 -18.62
CA GLY A 343 1.00 -14.23 -17.76
C GLY A 343 -0.30 -14.83 -17.24
N PRO A 344 -0.24 -15.99 -16.56
CA PRO A 344 -1.44 -16.66 -16.08
C PRO A 344 -2.25 -15.77 -15.14
N THR A 345 -3.58 -15.92 -15.21
CA THR A 345 -4.56 -15.15 -14.44
C THR A 345 -5.35 -16.06 -13.48
N PRO A 346 -5.90 -15.52 -12.37
CA PRO A 346 -6.72 -16.27 -11.42
C PRO A 346 -8.02 -16.83 -12.04
N VAL A 347 -8.62 -17.84 -11.41
CA VAL A 347 -9.97 -18.34 -11.77
C VAL A 347 -11.13 -17.63 -11.05
N LYS A 348 -10.82 -16.76 -10.09
CA LYS A 348 -11.77 -15.91 -9.36
C LYS A 348 -11.20 -14.50 -9.25
N HIS A 349 -12.07 -13.51 -9.05
CA HIS A 349 -11.69 -12.11 -8.90
C HIS A 349 -12.22 -11.56 -7.57
N THR A 350 -11.51 -10.61 -6.96
CA THR A 350 -11.78 -10.13 -5.58
C THR A 350 -12.87 -9.06 -5.49
N ARG A 351 -13.12 -8.33 -6.59
CA ARG A 351 -14.05 -7.18 -6.66
C ARG A 351 -15.02 -7.22 -7.85
N ALA A 352 -15.16 -8.35 -8.54
CA ALA A 352 -15.94 -8.48 -9.77
C ALA A 352 -16.32 -9.94 -10.02
N ASP A 353 -17.40 -10.17 -10.76
CA ASP A 353 -17.85 -11.51 -11.14
C ASP A 353 -17.07 -12.01 -12.37
N VAL A 354 -16.60 -13.26 -12.35
CA VAL A 354 -15.96 -13.89 -13.52
C VAL A 354 -17.04 -14.51 -14.42
N ILE A 355 -17.01 -14.20 -15.71
CA ILE A 355 -18.00 -14.68 -16.70
C ILE A 355 -17.35 -15.39 -17.88
N THR A 356 -18.06 -16.37 -18.44
CA THR A 356 -17.66 -17.10 -19.65
C THR A 356 -18.20 -16.45 -20.92
N THR A 357 -17.78 -16.92 -22.10
CA THR A 357 -18.34 -16.48 -23.41
C THR A 357 -19.86 -16.68 -23.45
N ALA A 358 -20.35 -17.80 -22.94
CA ALA A 358 -21.78 -18.10 -22.92
C ALA A 358 -22.56 -17.15 -22.00
N ASP A 359 -21.97 -16.73 -20.89
CA ASP A 359 -22.60 -15.78 -19.96
C ASP A 359 -22.54 -14.34 -20.49
N LEU A 360 -21.45 -13.97 -21.17
CA LEU A 360 -21.36 -12.69 -21.87
C LEU A 360 -22.43 -12.57 -22.97
N VAL A 361 -22.64 -13.61 -23.78
CA VAL A 361 -23.71 -13.62 -24.79
C VAL A 361 -25.10 -13.48 -24.15
N LYS A 362 -25.37 -14.14 -23.01
CA LYS A 362 -26.63 -13.95 -22.26
C LYS A 362 -26.78 -12.50 -21.77
N LEU A 363 -25.71 -11.92 -21.20
CA LEU A 363 -25.72 -10.54 -20.73
C LEU A 363 -25.98 -9.55 -21.87
N ILE A 364 -25.32 -9.68 -23.02
CA ILE A 364 -25.54 -8.84 -24.21
C ILE A 364 -26.99 -8.87 -24.67
N ASN A 365 -27.64 -10.03 -24.64
CA ASN A 365 -29.02 -10.19 -25.09
C ASN A 365 -30.06 -9.66 -24.07
N ASN A 366 -29.74 -9.66 -22.78
CA ASN A 366 -30.69 -9.36 -21.70
C ASN A 366 -30.52 -7.96 -21.09
N GLU A 367 -29.30 -7.41 -21.06
CA GLU A 367 -28.94 -6.17 -20.37
C GLU A 367 -28.75 -5.02 -21.36
N LYS A 368 -29.81 -4.23 -21.60
CA LYS A 368 -29.81 -3.15 -22.61
C LYS A 368 -28.77 -2.04 -22.39
N ASN A 369 -28.26 -1.90 -21.17
CA ASN A 369 -27.29 -0.87 -20.76
C ASN A 369 -25.91 -1.47 -20.43
N ILE A 370 -25.59 -2.67 -20.92
CA ILE A 370 -24.25 -3.27 -20.77
C ILE A 370 -23.17 -2.37 -21.38
N LEU A 371 -22.05 -2.23 -20.66
CA LEU A 371 -20.85 -1.55 -21.12
C LEU A 371 -19.71 -2.56 -21.20
N ILE A 372 -19.25 -2.88 -22.41
CA ILE A 372 -18.08 -3.75 -22.63
C ILE A 372 -16.85 -2.88 -22.89
N ILE A 373 -15.75 -3.18 -22.22
CA ILE A 373 -14.49 -2.43 -22.24
C ILE A 373 -13.36 -3.38 -22.61
N ASP A 374 -12.67 -3.08 -23.71
CA ASP A 374 -11.53 -3.85 -24.20
C ASP A 374 -10.21 -3.17 -23.81
N THR A 375 -9.40 -3.91 -23.06
CA THR A 375 -8.10 -3.49 -22.53
C THR A 375 -6.92 -4.01 -23.37
N SER A 376 -7.15 -4.90 -24.34
CA SER A 376 -6.12 -5.67 -25.06
C SER A 376 -5.18 -4.86 -25.96
N ALA A 377 -5.57 -3.64 -26.32
CA ALA A 377 -4.98 -2.83 -27.40
C ALA A 377 -4.87 -3.57 -28.76
N GLY A 378 -5.77 -4.54 -29.01
CA GLY A 378 -5.84 -5.30 -30.27
C GLY A 378 -6.23 -4.46 -31.50
N ARG A 379 -6.14 -5.06 -32.68
CA ARG A 379 -6.64 -4.46 -33.94
C ARG A 379 -8.15 -4.61 -34.11
N ASP A 380 -8.69 -5.73 -33.64
CA ASP A 380 -10.11 -6.08 -33.68
C ASP A 380 -10.62 -6.32 -32.26
N THR A 381 -11.90 -6.06 -32.04
CA THR A 381 -12.59 -6.14 -30.75
C THR A 381 -14.03 -6.64 -30.93
N LEU A 382 -14.80 -6.75 -29.84
CA LEU A 382 -16.24 -7.04 -29.89
C LEU A 382 -17.01 -5.87 -30.52
N PRO A 383 -18.03 -6.09 -31.39
CA PRO A 383 -18.71 -5.03 -32.15
C PRO A 383 -19.33 -3.88 -31.33
N ILE A 384 -19.63 -4.12 -30.05
CA ILE A 384 -20.20 -3.14 -29.12
C ILE A 384 -19.23 -2.72 -28.00
N ALA A 385 -17.99 -3.18 -28.02
CA ALA A 385 -17.00 -2.85 -27.00
C ALA A 385 -16.35 -1.47 -27.23
N TYR A 386 -15.94 -0.85 -26.13
CA TYR A 386 -15.14 0.36 -26.15
C TYR A 386 -13.66 0.01 -25.91
N PRO A 387 -12.75 0.32 -26.84
CA PRO A 387 -11.32 0.20 -26.60
C PRO A 387 -10.89 1.23 -25.55
N LEU A 388 -10.35 0.77 -24.43
CA LEU A 388 -9.80 1.60 -23.36
C LEU A 388 -8.61 0.90 -22.67
N PRO A 389 -7.46 0.72 -23.36
CA PRO A 389 -6.29 0.00 -22.81
C PRO A 389 -5.83 0.55 -21.46
N ASP A 390 -5.84 1.88 -21.31
CA ASP A 390 -5.38 2.54 -20.09
C ASP A 390 -6.16 2.13 -18.83
N ALA A 391 -7.41 1.70 -18.96
CA ALA A 391 -8.20 1.21 -17.81
C ALA A 391 -7.63 -0.08 -17.21
N GLY A 392 -6.82 -0.84 -17.95
CA GLY A 392 -6.11 -2.03 -17.47
C GLY A 392 -4.71 -1.75 -16.92
N SER A 393 -4.27 -0.49 -16.86
CA SER A 393 -2.93 -0.13 -16.39
C SER A 393 -2.72 -0.43 -14.91
N ASP A 394 -1.46 -0.73 -14.56
CA ASP A 394 -0.98 -0.86 -13.19
C ASP A 394 -0.97 0.50 -12.44
N GLY A 395 -0.30 0.51 -11.29
CA GLY A 395 -0.32 1.60 -10.34
C GLY A 395 -1.15 1.22 -9.12
N SER A 396 -2.18 2.01 -8.82
CA SER A 396 -2.90 1.90 -7.56
C SER A 396 -4.41 2.02 -7.77
N VAL A 397 -5.21 1.27 -7.01
CA VAL A 397 -6.67 1.44 -6.98
C VAL A 397 -7.12 2.73 -6.25
N ALA A 398 -6.17 3.58 -5.86
CA ALA A 398 -6.38 4.90 -5.27
C ALA A 398 -5.69 6.04 -6.05
N ASP A 399 -5.15 5.78 -7.25
CA ASP A 399 -4.49 6.79 -8.08
C ASP A 399 -5.45 7.72 -8.86
N HIS A 400 -4.90 8.68 -9.61
CA HIS A 400 -5.67 9.61 -10.43
C HIS A 400 -6.47 8.93 -11.57
N LEU A 401 -6.01 7.78 -12.08
CA LEU A 401 -6.73 7.00 -13.10
C LEU A 401 -8.04 6.46 -12.53
N GLN A 402 -8.09 6.17 -11.22
CA GLN A 402 -9.31 5.72 -10.55
C GLN A 402 -10.47 6.73 -10.68
N GLY A 403 -10.20 8.03 -10.49
CA GLY A 403 -11.20 9.09 -10.67
C GLY A 403 -11.59 9.27 -12.14
N ALA A 404 -10.61 9.26 -13.05
CA ALA A 404 -10.86 9.39 -14.49
C ALA A 404 -11.71 8.25 -15.05
N LEU A 405 -11.48 7.01 -14.59
CA LEU A 405 -12.30 5.84 -14.93
C LEU A 405 -13.71 5.98 -14.37
N ASP A 406 -13.89 6.41 -13.12
CA ASP A 406 -15.20 6.57 -12.51
C ASP A 406 -16.08 7.57 -13.27
N ASP A 407 -15.50 8.71 -13.68
CA ASP A 407 -16.22 9.74 -14.44
C ASP A 407 -16.50 9.33 -15.88
N TRP A 408 -15.61 8.56 -16.51
CA TRP A 408 -15.86 7.95 -17.81
C TRP A 408 -17.00 6.94 -17.75
N LEU A 409 -17.03 6.07 -16.73
CA LEU A 409 -18.10 5.09 -16.48
C LEU A 409 -19.43 5.78 -16.19
N LYS A 410 -19.48 6.81 -15.31
CA LYS A 410 -20.68 7.65 -15.09
C LYS A 410 -21.21 8.22 -16.40
N LYS A 411 -20.33 8.82 -17.21
CA LYS A 411 -20.70 9.44 -18.48
C LYS A 411 -21.27 8.42 -19.48
N LYS A 412 -20.75 7.19 -19.51
CA LYS A 412 -21.21 6.11 -20.41
C LYS A 412 -22.51 5.46 -19.97
N THR A 413 -22.77 5.39 -18.66
CA THR A 413 -23.93 4.69 -18.06
C THR A 413 -25.06 5.63 -17.64
N GLY A 414 -24.91 6.95 -17.81
CA GLY A 414 -25.82 7.93 -17.22
C GLY A 414 -25.79 7.92 -15.68
N GLY A 415 -24.68 7.50 -15.08
CA GLY A 415 -24.50 7.39 -13.63
C GLY A 415 -25.09 6.12 -12.98
N GLN A 416 -25.60 5.18 -13.78
CA GLN A 416 -26.25 3.96 -13.27
C GLN A 416 -25.21 2.96 -12.73
N ARG A 417 -24.85 3.05 -11.44
CA ARG A 417 -23.89 2.14 -10.75
C ARG A 417 -24.16 0.64 -10.93
N ASN A 418 -25.43 0.27 -11.13
CA ASN A 418 -25.88 -1.10 -11.34
C ASN A 418 -25.81 -1.58 -12.80
N ALA A 419 -25.39 -0.73 -13.75
CA ALA A 419 -25.16 -1.13 -15.13
C ALA A 419 -24.02 -2.16 -15.20
N PRO A 420 -24.17 -3.29 -15.94
CA PRO A 420 -23.10 -4.27 -16.09
C PRO A 420 -21.88 -3.67 -16.79
N ILE A 421 -20.74 -3.63 -16.10
CA ILE A 421 -19.46 -3.18 -16.68
C ILE A 421 -18.57 -4.40 -16.92
N VAL A 422 -18.46 -4.86 -18.16
CA VAL A 422 -17.64 -6.02 -18.54
C VAL A 422 -16.27 -5.55 -19.01
N PHE A 423 -15.20 -6.01 -18.36
CA PHE A 423 -13.83 -5.89 -18.84
C PHE A 423 -13.39 -7.16 -19.53
N MET A 424 -12.73 -6.98 -20.67
CA MET A 424 -12.15 -8.04 -21.49
C MET A 424 -10.77 -7.63 -22.00
N GLY A 425 -9.97 -8.62 -22.38
CA GLY A 425 -8.62 -8.45 -22.92
C GLY A 425 -8.36 -9.46 -24.03
N ALA A 426 -7.09 -9.69 -24.35
CA ALA A 426 -6.71 -10.62 -25.41
C ALA A 426 -7.17 -12.06 -25.12
N GLY A 427 -7.02 -12.53 -23.89
CA GLY A 427 -7.43 -13.87 -23.48
C GLY A 427 -7.06 -14.20 -22.03
N MET A 428 -6.99 -15.48 -21.70
CA MET A 428 -6.79 -15.95 -20.32
C MET A 428 -5.41 -15.62 -19.71
N ASN A 429 -4.46 -15.19 -20.54
CA ASN A 429 -3.13 -14.70 -20.12
C ASN A 429 -3.01 -13.16 -20.17
N ASP A 430 -4.13 -12.45 -20.31
CA ASP A 430 -4.21 -10.99 -20.25
C ASP A 430 -4.64 -10.53 -18.86
N ARG A 431 -3.72 -9.85 -18.18
CA ARG A 431 -3.91 -9.32 -16.82
C ARG A 431 -4.47 -7.89 -16.83
N SER A 432 -4.50 -7.20 -17.97
CA SER A 432 -5.04 -5.83 -18.07
C SER A 432 -6.57 -5.81 -17.90
N ALA A 433 -7.26 -6.85 -18.37
CA ALA A 433 -8.70 -7.03 -18.15
C ALA A 433 -9.05 -7.27 -16.68
N TYR A 434 -8.21 -8.03 -15.96
CA TYR A 434 -8.31 -8.23 -14.52
C TYR A 434 -8.13 -6.88 -13.79
N ASN A 435 -7.08 -6.12 -14.14
CA ASN A 435 -6.83 -4.80 -13.56
C ASN A 435 -8.01 -3.84 -13.76
N GLY A 436 -8.61 -3.80 -14.95
CA GLY A 436 -9.78 -2.95 -15.23
C GLY A 436 -11.01 -3.33 -14.40
N ALA A 437 -11.31 -4.63 -14.30
CA ALA A 437 -12.38 -5.14 -13.45
C ALA A 437 -12.13 -4.83 -11.95
N LEU A 438 -10.88 -4.94 -11.49
CA LEU A 438 -10.48 -4.62 -10.13
C LEU A 438 -10.65 -3.13 -9.83
N ARG A 439 -10.25 -2.24 -10.75
CA ARG A 439 -10.45 -0.80 -10.64
C ARG A 439 -11.94 -0.45 -10.58
N ALA A 440 -12.77 -0.96 -11.50
CA ALA A 440 -14.20 -0.66 -11.49
C ALA A 440 -14.94 -1.25 -10.28
N GLY A 441 -14.59 -2.46 -9.86
CA GLY A 441 -15.13 -3.11 -8.67
C GLY A 441 -14.76 -2.38 -7.37
N SER A 442 -13.55 -1.83 -7.28
CA SER A 442 -13.10 -1.02 -6.14
C SER A 442 -13.86 0.31 -6.01
N LEU A 443 -14.37 0.84 -7.12
CA LEU A 443 -15.31 1.97 -7.17
C LEU A 443 -16.78 1.60 -6.89
N GLY A 444 -17.07 0.33 -6.60
CA GLY A 444 -18.44 -0.15 -6.36
C GLY A 444 -19.33 -0.21 -7.60
N TRP A 445 -18.77 -0.34 -8.80
CA TRP A 445 -19.55 -0.69 -10.00
C TRP A 445 -19.91 -2.18 -9.98
N ARG A 446 -21.03 -2.54 -10.64
CA ARG A 446 -21.36 -3.93 -10.97
C ARG A 446 -20.42 -4.45 -12.08
N ALA A 447 -19.19 -4.75 -11.67
CA ALA A 447 -18.09 -5.13 -12.54
C ALA A 447 -18.07 -6.64 -12.83
N TYR A 448 -17.72 -6.96 -14.07
CA TYR A 448 -17.55 -8.31 -14.61
C TYR A 448 -16.19 -8.42 -15.29
N TRP A 449 -15.54 -9.57 -15.17
CA TRP A 449 -14.33 -9.91 -15.90
C TRP A 449 -14.59 -11.10 -16.83
N TYR A 450 -14.54 -10.85 -18.14
CA TYR A 450 -14.60 -11.88 -19.17
C TYR A 450 -13.19 -12.43 -19.40
N ARG A 451 -12.87 -13.51 -18.66
CA ARG A 451 -11.52 -14.13 -18.64
C ARG A 451 -11.12 -14.75 -19.97
N GLY A 452 -12.08 -15.26 -20.76
CA GLY A 452 -11.81 -15.86 -22.07
C GLY A 452 -11.28 -14.87 -23.12
N GLY A 453 -11.64 -13.58 -23.01
CA GLY A 453 -11.17 -12.51 -23.89
C GLY A 453 -11.46 -12.71 -25.38
N MET A 454 -10.72 -12.00 -26.23
CA MET A 454 -10.81 -12.13 -27.69
C MET A 454 -10.48 -13.53 -28.21
N GLU A 455 -9.53 -14.24 -27.58
CA GLU A 455 -9.17 -15.62 -27.88
C GLU A 455 -10.39 -16.56 -27.78
N ALA A 456 -11.11 -16.58 -26.65
CA ALA A 456 -12.30 -17.41 -26.51
C ALA A 456 -13.46 -16.95 -27.41
N TRP A 457 -13.65 -15.63 -27.57
CA TRP A 457 -14.70 -15.07 -28.43
C TRP A 457 -14.55 -15.51 -29.88
N THR A 458 -13.34 -15.37 -30.43
CA THR A 458 -13.03 -15.77 -31.82
C THR A 458 -13.00 -17.28 -32.00
N ALA A 459 -12.53 -18.05 -31.00
CA ALA A 459 -12.60 -19.51 -31.03
C ALA A 459 -14.04 -20.04 -31.09
N ASN A 460 -15.02 -19.31 -30.55
CA ASN A 460 -16.45 -19.60 -30.66
C ASN A 460 -17.09 -19.10 -31.98
N GLY A 461 -16.31 -18.56 -32.92
CA GLY A 461 -16.80 -18.08 -34.22
C GLY A 461 -17.68 -16.82 -34.14
N LEU A 462 -17.60 -16.08 -33.04
CA LEU A 462 -18.43 -14.89 -32.80
C LEU A 462 -17.87 -13.65 -33.55
N PRO A 463 -18.74 -12.72 -33.98
CA PRO A 463 -18.33 -11.62 -34.85
C PRO A 463 -17.40 -10.64 -34.13
N THR A 464 -16.40 -10.13 -34.86
CA THR A 464 -15.50 -9.05 -34.42
C THR A 464 -15.74 -7.79 -35.26
N ALA A 465 -15.22 -6.66 -34.78
CA ALA A 465 -15.15 -5.41 -35.53
C ALA A 465 -13.77 -4.76 -35.37
N PRO A 466 -13.28 -3.99 -36.37
CA PRO A 466 -12.04 -3.23 -36.22
C PRO A 466 -12.16 -2.23 -35.08
N VAL A 467 -11.10 -2.11 -34.28
CA VAL A 467 -10.97 -1.09 -33.25
C VAL A 467 -11.01 0.28 -33.93
N LYS A 468 -12.12 1.01 -33.71
CA LYS A 468 -12.24 2.40 -34.15
C LYS A 468 -11.26 3.23 -33.32
N PRO A 469 -10.41 4.07 -33.95
CA PRO A 469 -9.56 5.00 -33.21
C PRO A 469 -10.43 5.82 -32.25
N ALA A 470 -9.96 6.03 -31.02
CA ALA A 470 -10.61 6.96 -30.11
C ALA A 470 -10.70 8.32 -30.82
N ALA A 471 -11.93 8.82 -30.99
CA ALA A 471 -12.16 10.09 -31.67
C ALA A 471 -11.39 11.19 -30.93
N GLY A 472 -10.41 11.78 -31.61
CA GLY A 472 -9.30 12.48 -30.98
C GLY A 472 -9.71 13.63 -30.07
N LYS A 473 -8.87 13.85 -29.05
CA LYS A 473 -8.74 15.09 -28.30
C LYS A 473 -7.25 15.42 -28.20
#